data_AF-A0A0A1F644-F1
#
_entry.id   AF-A0A0A1F644-F1
#
_cell.length_a   1.000
_cell.length_b   1.000
_cell.length_c   1.000
_cell.angle_alpha   90.00
_cell.angle_beta   90.00
_cell.angle_gamma   90.00
#
_symmetry.space_group_name_H-M   'P 1'
#
loop_
_entity.id
_entity.type
_entity.pdbx_description
1 polymer ?
#
loop_
_entity_poly.entity_id
_entity_poly.type
_entity_poly.pdbx_seq_one_letter_code
_entity_poly.pdbx_strand_id
1 'polypeptide(L)' 'MEQTEAQAINDGHIIERLESGLPVYFSVKIGRDFGQPAGGWTDDRTVATVYKESDALNLLSNGLASLAPFCKVVAK' A
#
# COMPACT_ATOMS: atom_id res chain seq x y z
N MET A 1 7.97 -5.75 28.94
CA MET A 1 7.61 -4.58 28.11
C MET A 1 6.76 -5.10 26.99
N GLU A 2 5.46 -4.93 27.22
CA GLU A 2 4.36 -5.37 26.38
C GLU A 2 4.50 -4.86 24.95
N GLN A 3 4.44 -5.75 23.96
CA GLN A 3 3.96 -5.41 22.64
C GLN A 3 2.52 -5.88 22.58
N THR A 4 1.62 -5.00 22.97
CA THR A 4 0.19 -5.16 22.75
C THR A 4 -0.02 -5.11 21.23
N GLU A 5 0.00 -6.28 20.60
CA GLU A 5 -0.42 -6.44 19.22
C GLU A 5 -1.88 -5.99 19.16
N ALA A 6 -2.09 -4.73 18.79
CA ALA A 6 -3.38 -4.21 18.41
C ALA A 6 -3.89 -5.15 17.32
N GLN A 7 -4.82 -6.03 17.71
CA GLN A 7 -5.48 -6.96 16.83
C GLN A 7 -6.21 -6.11 15.80
N ALA A 8 -5.55 -5.88 14.67
CA ALA A 8 -6.07 -5.07 13.59
C ALA A 8 -7.42 -5.66 13.21
N ILE A 9 -8.47 -4.87 13.46
CA ILE A 9 -9.79 -5.14 12.92
C ILE A 9 -9.55 -5.23 11.41
N ASN A 10 -9.68 -6.43 10.84
CA ASN A 10 -9.22 -6.74 9.49
C ASN A 10 -10.10 -6.01 8.44
N ASP A 11 -9.87 -4.71 8.27
CA ASP A 11 -10.46 -3.90 7.20
C ASP A 11 -9.73 -4.15 5.86
N GLY A 12 -8.60 -4.86 5.88
CA GLY A 12 -7.80 -5.27 4.73
C GLY A 12 -6.36 -4.76 4.82
N HIS A 13 -5.63 -4.88 3.71
CA HIS A 13 -4.22 -4.51 3.62
C HIS A 13 -4.01 -3.39 2.60
N ILE A 14 -3.02 -2.55 2.86
CA ILE A 14 -2.58 -1.47 1.97
C ILE A 14 -1.09 -1.65 1.66
N ILE A 15 -0.63 -1.03 0.57
CA ILE A 15 0.78 -1.01 0.20
C ILE A 15 1.35 0.33 0.65
N GLU A 16 2.36 0.29 1.52
CA GLU A 16 3.09 1.43 2.04
C GLU A 16 4.52 1.44 1.49
N ARG A 17 5.06 2.62 1.18
CA ARG A 17 6.49 2.84 1.00
C ARG A 17 6.94 4.05 1.80
N LEU A 18 8.24 4.16 2.03
CA LEU A 18 8.83 5.37 2.59
C LEU A 18 9.29 6.29 1.47
N GLU A 19 8.83 7.53 1.50
CA GLU A 19 9.27 8.60 0.62
C GLU A 19 9.73 9.79 1.47
N SER A 20 10.99 10.19 1.34
CA SER A 20 11.58 11.29 2.13
C SER A 20 11.39 11.15 3.65
N GLY A 21 11.35 9.90 4.16
CA GLY A 21 11.19 9.60 5.58
C GLY A 21 9.73 9.58 6.07
N LEU A 22 8.75 9.78 5.19
CA LEU A 22 7.33 9.71 5.52
C LEU A 22 6.66 8.52 4.81
N PRO A 23 5.67 7.86 5.45
CA PRO A 23 4.91 6.80 4.82
C PRO A 23 3.99 7.38 3.76
N VAL A 24 4.04 6.80 2.55
CA VAL A 24 3.08 7.06 1.48
C VAL A 24 2.45 5.75 1.02
N TYR A 25 1.19 5.82 0.62
CA TYR A 25 0.34 4.67 0.39
C TYR A 25 -0.11 4.62 -1.07
N PHE A 26 -0.15 3.41 -1.62
CA PHE A 26 -0.60 3.21 -2.98
C PHE A 26 -2.13 3.34 -3.09
N SER A 27 -2.60 4.02 -4.12
CA SER A 27 -4.02 4.08 -4.42
C SER A 27 -4.31 4.13 -5.91
N VAL A 28 -5.12 3.19 -6.39
CA VAL A 28 -5.60 3.13 -7.79
C VAL A 28 -6.57 4.25 -8.14
N LYS A 29 -7.07 4.98 -7.13
CA LYS A 29 -8.04 6.08 -7.31
C LYS A 29 -7.36 7.40 -7.68
N ILE A 30 -6.10 7.54 -7.34
CA ILE A 30 -5.31 8.76 -7.47
C ILE A 30 -4.34 8.48 -8.62
N GLY A 31 -4.21 9.35 -9.63
CA GLY A 31 -3.27 9.11 -10.73
C GLY A 31 -3.82 8.36 -11.96
N ARG A 32 -5.13 8.35 -12.19
CA ARG A 32 -5.72 7.90 -13.47
C ARG A 32 -5.60 8.96 -14.57
N ASP A 33 -4.41 9.54 -14.73
CA ASP A 33 -4.08 10.49 -15.78
C ASP A 33 -2.84 9.98 -16.52
N PHE A 34 -3.01 9.64 -17.80
CA PHE A 34 -1.99 9.20 -18.77
C PHE A 34 -1.48 7.75 -18.72
N GLY A 35 -2.33 6.81 -19.14
CA GLY A 35 -1.89 5.76 -20.10
C GLY A 35 -1.26 4.46 -19.58
N GLN A 36 -1.12 4.25 -18.27
CA GLN A 36 -0.72 2.95 -17.69
C GLN A 36 -1.64 2.59 -16.52
N PRO A 37 -1.93 1.31 -16.27
CA PRO A 37 -2.77 0.89 -15.15
C PRO A 37 -1.95 0.88 -13.85
N ALA A 38 -1.63 2.02 -13.27
CA ALA A 38 -1.02 2.01 -11.95
C ALA A 38 -1.36 3.30 -11.21
N GLY A 39 -2.06 3.14 -10.09
CA GLY A 39 -2.39 4.23 -9.18
C GLY A 39 -1.19 5.08 -8.75
N GLY A 40 -1.51 6.13 -8.00
CA GLY A 40 -0.58 7.08 -7.43
C GLY A 40 -0.21 6.70 -6.01
N TRP A 41 0.80 7.39 -5.52
CA TRP A 41 1.20 7.39 -4.12
C TRP A 41 0.64 8.64 -3.44
N THR A 42 0.20 8.50 -2.21
CA THR A 42 -0.36 9.60 -1.42
C THR A 42 0.07 9.48 0.02
N ASP A 43 0.23 10.60 0.70
CA ASP A 43 0.42 10.66 2.16
C ASP A 43 -0.89 10.40 2.94
N ASP A 44 -2.05 10.42 2.27
CA ASP A 44 -3.34 10.15 2.93
C ASP A 44 -3.68 8.66 2.95
N ARG A 45 -3.59 8.05 4.15
CA ARG A 45 -3.89 6.62 4.38
C ARG A 45 -5.36 6.28 4.14
N THR A 46 -6.27 7.25 4.25
CA THR A 46 -7.71 6.98 4.16
C THR A 46 -8.11 6.65 2.73
N VAL A 47 -7.53 7.35 1.76
CA VAL A 47 -7.78 7.11 0.32
C VAL A 47 -6.94 5.97 -0.27
N ALA A 48 -6.02 5.37 0.50
CA ALA A 48 -5.25 4.19 0.09
C ALA A 48 -6.17 3.05 -0.34
N THR A 49 -5.79 2.36 -1.42
CA THR A 49 -6.59 1.24 -1.92
C THR A 49 -6.40 0.04 -1.02
N VAL A 50 -7.53 -0.58 -0.65
CA VAL A 50 -7.57 -1.70 0.29
C VAL A 50 -7.68 -2.99 -0.51
N TYR A 51 -6.82 -3.94 -0.16
CA TYR A 51 -6.69 -5.23 -0.81
C TYR A 51 -6.84 -6.35 0.22
N LYS A 52 -7.09 -7.57 -0.24
CA LYS A 52 -6.71 -8.75 0.55
C LYS A 52 -5.19 -8.85 0.58
N GLU A 53 -4.64 -9.45 1.63
CA GLU A 53 -3.19 -9.60 1.78
C GLU A 53 -2.55 -10.26 0.55
N SER A 54 -3.12 -11.37 0.09
CA SER A 54 -2.65 -12.09 -1.10
C SER A 54 -2.67 -11.25 -2.38
N ASP A 55 -3.69 -10.41 -2.54
CA ASP A 55 -3.81 -9.52 -3.71
C ASP A 55 -2.77 -8.40 -3.65
N ALA A 56 -2.52 -7.84 -2.46
CA ALA A 56 -1.49 -6.83 -2.23
C ALA A 56 -0.09 -7.40 -2.51
N LEU A 57 0.20 -8.61 -2.03
CA LEU A 57 1.47 -9.30 -2.28
C LEU A 57 1.66 -9.63 -3.77
N ASN A 58 0.61 -10.08 -4.46
CA ASN A 58 0.63 -10.33 -5.88
C ASN A 58 0.86 -9.05 -6.69
N LEU A 59 0.16 -7.96 -6.33
CA LEU A 59 0.34 -6.65 -6.94
C LEU A 59 1.77 -6.15 -6.73
N LEU A 60 2.34 -6.32 -5.53
CA LEU A 60 3.71 -5.92 -5.24
C LEU A 60 4.72 -6.72 -6.06
N SER A 61 4.53 -8.04 -6.16
CA SER A 61 5.46 -8.95 -6.83
C SER A 61 5.41 -8.85 -8.35
N ASN A 62 4.23 -8.58 -8.93
CA ASN A 62 4.02 -8.61 -10.38
C ASN A 62 3.74 -7.23 -10.99
N GLY A 63 2.89 -6.42 -10.36
CA GLY A 63 2.48 -5.11 -10.90
C GLY A 63 3.39 -3.95 -10.53
N LEU A 64 3.99 -4.01 -9.33
CA LEU A 64 4.92 -3.00 -8.81
C LEU A 64 6.32 -3.59 -8.57
N ALA A 65 6.72 -4.61 -9.34
CA ALA A 65 7.95 -5.38 -9.12
C ALA A 65 9.20 -4.48 -8.96
N SER A 66 9.33 -3.43 -9.76
CA SER A 66 10.44 -2.46 -9.68
C SER A 66 10.45 -1.62 -8.39
N LEU A 67 9.29 -1.50 -7.73
CA LEU A 67 9.12 -0.76 -6.47
C LEU A 67 9.04 -1.69 -5.26
N ALA A 68 8.87 -3.00 -5.45
CA ALA A 68 8.71 -4.00 -4.40
C ALA A 68 9.77 -3.92 -3.28
N PRO A 69 11.07 -3.71 -3.54
CA PRO A 69 12.08 -3.60 -2.49
C PRO A 69 11.89 -2.41 -1.55
N PHE A 70 11.14 -1.39 -1.98
CA PHE A 70 10.89 -0.16 -1.24
C PHE A 70 9.49 -0.10 -0.64
N CYS A 71 8.67 -1.11 -0.89
CA CYS A 71 7.29 -1.18 -0.47
C CYS A 71 7.07 -2.35 0.49
N LYS A 72 6.04 -2.23 1.33
CA LYS A 72 5.58 -3.29 2.22
C LYS A 72 4.06 -3.32 2.26
N VAL A 73 3.53 -4.50 2.51
CA VAL A 73 2.10 -4.69 2.76
C VAL A 73 1.87 -4.52 4.27
N VAL A 74 0.93 -3.65 4.64
CA VAL A 74 0.58 -3.37 6.04
C VAL A 74 -0.94 -3.45 6.23
N ALA A 75 -1.40 -3.80 7.42
CA ALA A 75 -2.82 -3.73 7.76
C ALA A 75 -3.32 -2.28 7.65
N LYS A 76 -4.54 -2.08 7.13
CA LYS A 76 -5.14 -0.75 7.01
C LYS A 76 -5.47 -0.13 8.37
#